data_AF-A0A3E0R041-F1
#
_entry.id   AF-A0A3E0R041-F1
#
_cell.length_a   1.000
_cell.length_b   1.000
_cell.length_c   1.000
_cell.angle_alpha   90.00
_cell.angle_beta   90.00
_cell.angle_gamma   90.00
#
_symmetry.space_group_name_H-M   'P 1'
#
loop_
_entity.id
_entity.type
_entity.pdbx_description
1 polymer ?
#
loop_
_entity_poly.entity_id
_entity_poly.type
_entity_poly.pdbx_seq_one_letter_code
_entity_poly.pdbx_strand_id
1 'polypeptide(L)'
;MPIAAPQSAGSRIDRIRDPARPACRDDLIWLLHAVKKKVADGAPALQELPRPQLIALFRDFAEAALVLLHGRTCTADELERARRSLADAVAMLYD
;
A
#
# COMPACT_ATOMS: atom_id res chain seq x y z
N MET A 1 0.20 -3.01 30.11
CA MET A 1 -0.18 -3.10 28.68
C MET A 1 1.03 -3.62 27.93
N PRO A 2 1.01 -4.79 27.28
CA PRO A 2 2.15 -5.23 26.51
C PRO A 2 2.26 -4.30 25.30
N ILE A 3 3.38 -3.60 25.18
CA ILE A 3 3.70 -2.79 24.00
C ILE A 3 4.00 -3.80 22.90
N ALA A 4 3.07 -3.95 21.94
CA ALA A 4 3.28 -4.82 20.79
C ALA A 4 4.61 -4.44 20.12
N ALA A 5 5.49 -5.42 19.90
CA ALA A 5 6.78 -5.22 19.26
C ALA A 5 6.62 -4.44 17.95
N PRO A 6 7.59 -3.58 17.56
CA PRO A 6 7.53 -2.85 16.31
C PRO A 6 7.40 -3.85 15.16
N GLN A 7 6.21 -3.86 14.57
CA GLN A 7 5.84 -4.75 13.48
C GLN A 7 6.72 -4.38 12.28
N SER A 8 7.47 -5.34 11.73
CA SER A 8 8.24 -5.09 10.51
C SER A 8 7.27 -4.72 9.38
N ALA A 9 7.71 -3.88 8.44
CA ALA A 9 6.86 -3.48 7.31
C ALA A 9 6.35 -4.70 6.53
N GLY A 10 7.19 -5.73 6.36
CA GLY A 10 6.79 -7.03 5.78
C GLY A 10 5.63 -7.69 6.54
N SER A 11 5.74 -7.83 7.86
CA SER A 11 4.67 -8.42 8.69
C SER A 11 3.35 -7.65 8.62
N ARG A 12 3.40 -6.35 8.34
CA ARG A 12 2.22 -5.52 8.15
C ARG A 12 1.65 -5.68 6.74
N ILE A 13 2.48 -5.78 5.71
CA ILE A 13 2.05 -6.03 4.32
C ILE A 13 1.34 -7.40 4.24
N ASP A 14 1.90 -8.43 4.87
CA ASP A 14 1.28 -9.77 4.89
C ASP A 14 -0.11 -9.75 5.52
N ARG A 15 -0.26 -9.05 6.65
CA ARG A 15 -1.57 -8.86 7.31
C ARG A 15 -2.55 -8.04 6.49
N ILE A 16 -2.04 -7.09 5.72
CA ILE A 16 -2.88 -6.34 4.79
C ILE A 16 -3.36 -7.31 3.71
N ARG A 17 -2.47 -8.10 3.08
CA ARG A 17 -2.79 -9.03 1.98
C ARG A 17 -3.70 -10.21 2.38
N ASP A 18 -3.88 -10.48 3.67
CA ASP A 18 -4.76 -11.54 4.17
C ASP A 18 -6.22 -11.38 3.66
N PRO A 19 -6.73 -12.33 2.85
CA PRO A 19 -8.10 -12.27 2.32
C PRO A 19 -9.17 -12.47 3.40
N ALA A 20 -8.83 -12.99 4.58
CA ALA A 20 -9.77 -13.13 5.70
C ALA A 20 -10.07 -11.79 6.38
N ARG A 21 -9.29 -10.73 6.10
CA ARG A 21 -9.45 -9.41 6.69
C ARG A 21 -10.07 -8.44 5.69
N PRO A 22 -11.21 -7.80 6.01
CA PRO A 22 -11.81 -6.82 5.11
C PRO A 22 -10.89 -5.60 4.96
N ALA A 23 -10.82 -5.04 3.75
CA ALA A 23 -10.13 -3.78 3.56
C ALA A 23 -10.65 -2.70 4.51
N CYS A 24 -9.70 -2.03 5.16
CA CYS A 24 -10.00 -0.84 5.94
C CYS A 24 -9.22 0.35 5.42
N ARG A 25 -9.78 1.53 5.69
CA ARG A 25 -9.20 2.82 5.31
C ARG A 25 -7.76 3.00 5.82
N ASP A 26 -7.49 2.53 7.04
CA ASP A 26 -6.19 2.67 7.69
C ASP A 26 -5.09 1.86 7.01
N ASP A 27 -5.44 0.72 6.41
CA ASP A 27 -4.48 -0.09 5.66
C ASP A 27 -4.04 0.65 4.38
N LEU A 28 -4.96 1.28 3.65
CA LEU A 28 -4.62 2.12 2.49
C LEU A 28 -3.76 3.33 2.87
N ILE A 29 -4.11 4.02 3.95
CA ILE A 29 -3.32 5.17 4.43
C ILE A 29 -1.90 4.74 4.76
N TRP A 30 -1.76 3.59 5.42
CA TRP A 30 -0.44 3.06 5.75
C TRP A 30 0.36 2.70 4.50
N LEU A 31 -0.26 2.06 3.50
CA LEU A 31 0.39 1.71 2.22
C LEU A 31 0.84 2.97 1.45
N LEU A 32 -0.03 3.98 1.33
CA LEU A 32 0.32 5.26 0.71
C LEU A 32 1.49 5.92 1.44
N HIS A 33 1.48 5.89 2.78
CA HIS A 33 2.58 6.42 3.57
C HIS A 33 3.88 5.66 3.34
N ALA A 34 3.83 4.33 3.21
CA ALA A 34 4.99 3.49 2.92
C ALA A 34 5.63 3.84 1.56
N VAL A 35 4.82 3.96 0.49
CA VAL A 35 5.31 4.38 -0.83
C VAL A 35 5.92 5.78 -0.77
N LYS A 36 5.19 6.76 -0.21
CA LYS A 36 5.67 8.15 -0.08
C LYS A 36 7.00 8.21 0.67
N LYS A 37 7.14 7.42 1.75
CA LYS A 37 8.37 7.35 2.52
C LYS A 37 9.54 6.81 1.68
N LYS A 38 9.34 5.69 0.98
CA LYS A 38 10.37 5.11 0.09
C LYS A 38 10.82 6.09 -0.99
N VAL A 39 9.89 6.85 -1.57
CA VAL A 39 10.18 7.89 -2.57
C VAL A 39 11.00 9.03 -1.95
N ALA A 40 10.59 9.52 -0.78
CA ALA A 40 11.30 10.59 -0.07
C ALA A 40 12.72 10.18 0.36
N ASP A 41 12.88 8.92 0.76
CA ASP A 41 14.17 8.34 1.16
C ASP A 41 15.06 7.99 -0.05
N GLY A 42 14.56 8.14 -1.29
CA GLY A 42 15.30 7.80 -2.50
C GLY A 42 15.68 6.32 -2.59
N ALA A 43 14.80 5.42 -2.12
CA ALA A 43 15.11 4.00 -1.95
C ALA A 43 15.67 3.35 -3.24
N PRO A 44 16.75 2.55 -3.18
CA PRO A 44 17.36 1.91 -4.35
C PRO A 44 16.35 1.09 -5.17
N ALA A 45 15.47 0.34 -4.49
CA ALA A 45 14.40 -0.44 -5.11
C ALA A 45 13.50 0.39 -6.05
N LEU A 46 13.29 1.69 -5.76
CA LEU A 46 12.52 2.59 -6.64
C LEU A 46 13.32 3.07 -7.85
N GLN A 47 14.64 3.18 -7.73
CA GLN A 47 15.50 3.62 -8.83
C GLN A 47 15.82 2.48 -9.81
N GLU A 48 15.90 1.25 -9.30
CA GLU A 48 16.17 0.04 -10.07
C GLU A 48 14.89 -0.56 -10.69
N LEU A 49 13.71 -0.11 -10.24
CA LEU A 49 12.41 -0.52 -10.74
C LEU A 49 12.29 -0.24 -12.26
N PRO A 50 11.99 -1.26 -13.10
CA PRO A 50 11.72 -1.05 -14.51
C PRO A 50 10.61 -0.02 -14.74
N ARG A 51 10.75 0.84 -15.74
CA ARG A 51 9.79 1.91 -16.07
C ARG A 51 8.31 1.45 -16.09
N PRO A 52 7.94 0.29 -16.68
CA PRO A 52 6.55 -0.19 -16.63
C PRO A 52 6.04 -0.46 -15.22
N GLN A 53 6.89 -1.00 -14.34
CA GLN A 53 6.54 -1.28 -12.94
C GLN A 53 6.44 0.00 -12.12
N LEU A 54 7.30 0.99 -12.38
CA LEU A 54 7.20 2.32 -11.76
C LEU A 54 5.89 3.03 -12.13
N ILE A 55 5.47 2.95 -13.40
CA ILE A 55 4.18 3.49 -13.86
C ILE A 55 3.01 2.76 -13.18
N ALA A 56 3.09 1.43 -13.04
CA ALA A 56 2.08 0.64 -12.34
C ALA A 56 1.98 1.03 -10.86
N LEU A 57 3.11 1.14 -10.16
CA LEU A 57 3.17 1.62 -8.77
C LEU A 57 2.52 3.00 -8.62
N PHE A 58 2.85 3.95 -9.51
CA PHE A 58 2.26 5.28 -9.48
C PHE A 58 0.75 5.26 -9.71
N ARG A 59 0.28 4.45 -10.68
CA ARG A 59 -1.16 4.27 -10.94
C ARG A 59 -1.86 3.73 -9.69
N ASP A 60 -1.33 2.66 -9.10
CA ASP A 60 -1.95 1.99 -7.95
C ASP A 60 -1.94 2.92 -6.72
N PHE A 61 -0.88 3.73 -6.55
CA PHE A 61 -0.82 4.79 -5.54
C PHE A 61 -1.90 5.87 -5.76
N ALA A 62 -2.05 6.36 -6.99
CA ALA A 62 -3.02 7.40 -7.33
C ALA A 62 -4.46 6.90 -7.17
N GLU A 63 -4.75 5.67 -7.60
CA GLU A 63 -6.07 5.04 -7.47
C GLU A 63 -6.46 4.88 -5.99
N ALA A 64 -5.55 4.37 -5.16
CA ALA A 64 -5.76 4.28 -3.72
C ALA A 64 -6.00 5.65 -3.06
N ALA A 65 -5.28 6.69 -3.47
CA ALA A 65 -5.49 8.05 -2.98
C ALA A 65 -6.88 8.58 -3.37
N LEU A 66 -7.29 8.35 -4.62
CA LEU A 66 -8.62 8.74 -5.10
C LEU A 66 -9.73 8.01 -4.36
N VAL A 67 -9.60 6.70 -4.13
CA VAL A 67 -10.54 5.91 -3.31
C VAL A 67 -10.75 6.54 -1.93
N LEU A 68 -9.67 6.98 -1.28
CA LEU A 68 -9.76 7.63 0.03
C LEU A 68 -10.41 9.03 -0.02
N LEU A 69 -10.22 9.76 -1.11
CA LEU A 69 -10.79 11.10 -1.31
C LEU A 69 -12.29 11.05 -1.63
N HIS A 70 -12.75 10.02 -2.34
CA HIS A 70 -14.16 9.80 -2.66
C HIS A 70 -15.02 9.49 -1.41
N GLY A 71 -14.39 9.09 -0.30
CA GLY A 71 -15.03 9.02 1.01
C GLY A 71 -16.23 8.08 1.07
N ARG A 72 -17.46 8.62 0.96
CA ARG A 72 -18.73 7.88 1.08
C ARG A 72 -19.23 7.26 -0.22
N THR A 73 -18.66 7.60 -1.38
CA THR A 73 -19.10 7.07 -2.67
C THR A 73 -18.31 5.84 -3.12
N CYS A 74 -17.25 5.47 -2.39
CA CYS A 74 -16.44 4.30 -2.71
C CYS A 74 -17.11 3.03 -2.20
N THR A 75 -17.24 2.05 -3.09
CA THR A 75 -17.73 0.71 -2.78
C THR A 75 -16.68 -0.10 -2.01
N ALA A 76 -17.13 -1.09 -1.24
CA ALA A 76 -16.21 -2.00 -0.54
C ALA A 76 -15.29 -2.76 -1.53
N ASP A 77 -15.79 -3.04 -2.73
CA ASP A 77 -15.03 -3.73 -3.78
C ASP A 77 -13.90 -2.86 -4.36
N GLU A 78 -14.15 -1.56 -4.58
CA GLU A 78 -13.12 -0.60 -4.99
C GLU A 78 -12.05 -0.43 -3.91
N LEU A 79 -12.46 -0.35 -2.64
CA LEU A 79 -11.54 -0.28 -1.51
C LEU A 79 -10.65 -1.52 -1.43
N GLU A 80 -11.23 -2.69 -1.57
CA GLU A 80 -10.53 -3.97 -1.52
C GLU A 80 -9.62 -4.19 -2.74
N ARG A 81 -10.03 -3.72 -3.93
CA ARG A 81 -9.17 -3.72 -5.12
C ARG A 81 -7.96 -2.82 -4.93
N ALA A 82 -8.18 -1.56 -4.55
CA ALA A 82 -7.10 -0.60 -4.33
C ALA A 82 -6.12 -1.08 -3.25
N ARG A 83 -6.65 -1.68 -2.17
CA ARG A 83 -5.85 -2.26 -1.09
C ARG A 83 -4.95 -3.38 -1.59
N ARG A 84 -5.47 -4.32 -2.36
CA ARG A 84 -4.69 -5.45 -2.90
C ARG A 84 -3.62 -5.00 -3.87
N SER A 85 -3.99 -4.19 -4.88
CA SER A 85 -3.05 -3.69 -5.88
C SER A 85 -1.90 -2.91 -5.23
N LEU A 86 -2.21 -1.99 -4.32
CA LEU A 86 -1.18 -1.21 -3.64
C LEU A 86 -0.34 -2.05 -2.66
N ALA A 87 -0.92 -3.06 -2.00
CA ALA A 87 -0.17 -3.96 -1.12
C ALA A 87 0.86 -4.80 -1.89
N ASP A 88 0.48 -5.34 -3.04
CA ASP A 88 1.39 -6.08 -3.92
C ASP A 88 2.51 -5.14 -4.45
N ALA A 89 2.14 -3.91 -4.84
CA ALA A 89 3.11 -2.91 -5.28
C ALA A 89 4.11 -2.52 -4.18
N VAL A 90 3.65 -2.40 -2.93
CA VAL A 90 4.50 -2.10 -1.79
C VAL A 90 5.39 -3.28 -1.42
N ALA A 91 4.91 -4.53 -1.54
CA ALA A 91 5.71 -5.72 -1.26
C ALA A 91 7.01 -5.74 -2.11
N MET A 92 6.91 -5.41 -3.39
CA MET A 92 8.05 -5.30 -4.31
C MET A 92 9.11 -4.26 -3.89
N LEU A 93 8.79 -3.33 -2.98
CA LEU A 93 9.74 -2.33 -2.46
C LEU A 93 10.48 -2.78 -1.19
N TYR A 94 10.12 -3.94 -0.65
CA TYR A 94 10.70 -4.54 0.55
C TYR A 94 11.38 -5.90 0.30
N ASP A 95 11.13 -6.51 -0.86
CA ASP A 95 11.97 -7.58 -1.43
C ASP A 95 13.30 -7.02 -1.95
#